data_AF-A0A8H2M358-F1
#
_entry.id   AF-A0A8H2M358-F1
#
_cell.length_a   1.000
_cell.length_b   1.000
_cell.length_c   1.000
_cell.angle_alpha   90.00
_cell.angle_beta   90.00
_cell.angle_gamma   90.00
#
_symmetry.space_group_name_H-M   'P 1'
#
loop_
_entity.id
_entity.type
_entity.pdbx_description
1 polymer ?
#
loop_
_entity_poly.entity_id
_entity_poly.type
_entity_poly.pdbx_seq_one_letter_code
_entity_poly.pdbx_strand_id
1 'polypeptide(L)'
;MKKWTKLIILLLAVGGLLTYLVWPKNHVKTTKLLWKKEINGEIQEAKAMDQAVAVWDGDYLYLYDLKGQLLQKVDRSRENLKAQIAQSHIYLYRPGDKMLEILDKNGKTETIVNLKEDLFQVKEEDGQTIIHCKADNHEVLYLVKGKTTEQIFQTDNFILQFDVHSKDDFAVSELSTSASGYKTRVYRKDSAMDKFDFPSEVGMGLYKGKKVTYLMTEKQLVKIYKDQVTHVDIPLASGVVFREKEVHILHSGIITSYNKNLEEKGKHILSMNAKDFFDNQGSLYATAEGEVAGNLTDKTVFYKPLGKELDSTQVYKDILVSYQDQNLWVHKLVNQ
;
A
#
# COMPACT_ATOMS: atom_id res chain seq x y z
N MET A 1 -41.06 48.69 12.32
CA MET A 1 -40.82 47.23 12.37
C MET A 1 -40.76 46.49 11.01
N LYS A 2 -40.85 47.13 9.83
CA LYS A 2 -40.96 46.40 8.53
C LYS A 2 -39.71 46.35 7.63
N LYS A 3 -38.68 47.19 7.85
CA LYS A 3 -37.48 47.24 6.98
C LYS A 3 -36.38 46.26 7.42
N TRP A 4 -36.14 46.14 8.73
CA TRP A 4 -35.09 45.28 9.28
C TRP A 4 -35.40 43.78 9.14
N THR A 5 -36.66 43.40 9.28
CA THR A 5 -37.12 42.00 9.06
C THR A 5 -36.89 41.55 7.62
N LYS A 6 -37.13 42.41 6.62
CA LYS A 6 -36.84 42.09 5.21
C LYS A 6 -35.34 41.93 4.94
N LEU A 7 -34.50 42.75 5.60
CA LEU A 7 -33.04 42.68 5.46
C LEU A 7 -32.47 41.39 6.07
N ILE A 8 -32.98 40.97 7.23
CA ILE A 8 -32.57 39.74 7.91
C ILE A 8 -32.99 38.51 7.10
N ILE A 9 -34.20 38.49 6.55
CA ILE A 9 -34.66 37.39 5.68
C ILE A 9 -33.81 37.31 4.41
N LEU A 10 -33.44 38.45 3.82
CA LEU A 10 -32.56 38.48 2.65
C LEU A 10 -31.15 37.96 2.98
N LEU A 11 -30.57 38.36 4.12
CA LEU A 11 -29.27 37.87 4.57
C LEU A 11 -29.28 36.38 4.89
N LEU A 12 -30.36 35.86 5.48
CA LEU A 12 -30.52 34.41 5.72
C LEU A 12 -30.72 33.64 4.41
N ALA A 13 -31.44 34.19 3.44
CA ALA A 13 -31.62 33.58 2.13
C ALA A 13 -30.30 33.55 1.34
N VAL A 14 -29.54 34.65 1.34
CA VAL A 14 -28.24 34.75 0.66
C VAL A 14 -27.18 33.90 1.37
N GLY A 15 -27.16 33.91 2.70
CA GLY A 15 -26.31 33.05 3.51
C GLY A 15 -26.62 31.57 3.27
N GLY A 16 -27.91 31.20 3.24
CA GLY A 16 -28.37 29.86 2.91
C GLY A 16 -27.99 29.42 1.49
N LEU A 17 -28.12 30.31 0.50
CA LEU A 17 -27.74 30.04 -0.89
C LEU A 17 -26.21 29.86 -1.03
N LEU A 18 -25.43 30.69 -0.34
CA LEU A 18 -23.97 30.57 -0.29
C LEU A 18 -23.55 29.27 0.40
N THR A 19 -24.18 28.90 1.52
CA THR A 19 -23.91 27.60 2.16
C THR A 19 -24.33 26.42 1.31
N TYR A 20 -25.35 26.55 0.45
CA TYR A 20 -25.76 25.51 -0.49
C TYR A 20 -24.83 25.39 -1.70
N LEU A 21 -24.34 26.52 -2.22
CA LEU A 21 -23.37 26.58 -3.31
C LEU A 21 -21.96 26.14 -2.89
N VAL A 22 -21.59 26.40 -1.64
CA VAL A 22 -20.32 25.97 -1.02
C VAL A 22 -20.48 24.64 -0.26
N TRP A 23 -21.69 24.09 -0.20
CA TRP A 23 -21.90 22.74 0.33
C TRP A 23 -21.10 21.79 -0.56
N PRO A 24 -20.17 20.98 -0.02
CA PRO A 24 -19.44 20.02 -0.83
C PRO A 24 -20.47 19.12 -1.50
N LYS A 25 -20.60 19.26 -2.83
CA LYS A 25 -21.35 18.30 -3.63
C LYS A 25 -20.70 16.95 -3.33
N ASN A 26 -21.43 16.02 -2.74
CA ASN A 26 -20.91 14.69 -2.40
C ASN A 26 -20.18 14.11 -3.62
N HIS A 27 -18.84 14.03 -3.56
CA HIS A 27 -18.02 13.48 -4.63
C HIS A 27 -18.09 11.96 -4.53
N VAL A 28 -19.21 11.38 -4.95
CA VAL A 28 -19.30 9.92 -5.09
C VAL A 28 -18.34 9.53 -6.20
N LYS A 29 -17.24 8.85 -5.86
CA LYS A 29 -16.37 8.27 -6.87
C LYS A 29 -17.07 7.05 -7.49
N THR A 30 -17.00 6.92 -8.80
CA THR A 30 -17.42 5.74 -9.57
C THR A 30 -16.25 5.24 -10.40
N THR A 31 -16.30 4.00 -10.87
CA THR A 31 -15.32 3.45 -11.81
C THR A 31 -15.78 3.70 -13.25
N LYS A 32 -14.82 4.02 -14.13
CA LYS A 32 -15.00 4.08 -15.57
C LYS A 32 -13.97 3.17 -16.23
N LEU A 33 -14.41 2.19 -17.02
CA LEU A 33 -13.49 1.40 -17.85
C LEU A 33 -12.82 2.33 -18.87
N LEU A 34 -11.49 2.35 -18.88
CA LEU A 34 -10.70 3.07 -19.88
C LEU A 34 -10.50 2.19 -21.11
N TRP A 35 -10.05 0.95 -20.90
CA TRP A 35 -9.83 -0.02 -21.97
C TRP A 35 -9.68 -1.44 -21.41
N LYS A 36 -9.87 -2.42 -22.29
CA LYS A 36 -9.61 -3.85 -22.08
C LYS A 36 -8.69 -4.35 -23.20
N LYS A 37 -7.71 -5.18 -22.86
CA LYS A 37 -6.79 -5.80 -23.83
C LYS A 37 -6.49 -7.25 -23.50
N GLU A 38 -6.16 -8.01 -24.52
CA GLU A 38 -5.54 -9.33 -24.41
C GLU A 38 -4.04 -9.17 -24.70
N ILE A 39 -3.21 -9.80 -23.88
CA ILE A 39 -1.75 -9.79 -23.95
C ILE A 39 -1.28 -11.15 -24.46
N ASN A 40 -0.26 -11.17 -25.31
CA ASN A 40 0.29 -12.42 -25.86
C ASN A 40 1.20 -13.11 -24.84
N GLY A 41 0.61 -13.68 -23.79
CA GLY A 41 1.30 -14.33 -22.67
C GLY A 41 0.47 -14.24 -21.38
N GLU A 42 0.68 -15.19 -20.47
CA GLU A 42 0.06 -15.16 -19.15
C GLU A 42 0.63 -14.01 -18.33
N ILE A 43 -0.23 -13.13 -17.81
CA ILE A 43 0.19 -11.96 -17.05
C ILE A 43 0.64 -12.41 -15.66
N GLN A 44 1.93 -12.23 -15.37
CA GLN A 44 2.48 -12.53 -14.05
C GLN A 44 2.33 -11.35 -13.10
N GLU A 45 2.50 -10.12 -13.61
CA GLU A 45 2.28 -8.90 -12.83
C GLU A 45 1.81 -7.76 -13.73
N ALA A 46 0.84 -6.98 -13.26
CA ALA A 46 0.46 -5.73 -13.91
C ALA A 46 0.07 -4.67 -12.88
N LYS A 47 0.60 -3.45 -13.03
CA LYS A 47 0.28 -2.31 -12.17
C LYS A 47 0.23 -1.01 -12.94
N ALA A 48 -0.57 -0.08 -12.43
CA ALA A 48 -0.51 1.30 -12.87
C ALA A 48 0.68 2.01 -12.21
N MET A 49 1.35 2.80 -13.03
CA MET A 49 2.39 3.75 -12.65
C MET A 49 1.90 5.17 -12.94
N ASP A 50 2.71 6.18 -12.65
CA ASP A 50 2.35 7.61 -12.81
C ASP A 50 1.64 7.97 -14.13
N GLN A 51 2.12 7.46 -15.26
CA GLN A 51 1.63 7.80 -16.60
C GLN A 51 1.47 6.60 -17.52
N ALA A 52 1.66 5.39 -16.99
CA ALA A 52 1.67 4.16 -17.76
C ALA A 52 1.05 3.00 -16.97
N VAL A 53 0.73 1.93 -17.68
CA VAL A 53 0.42 0.62 -17.11
C VAL A 53 1.50 -0.32 -17.57
N ALA A 54 2.24 -0.87 -16.60
CA ALA A 54 3.30 -1.84 -16.84
C ALA A 54 2.74 -3.26 -16.66
N VAL A 55 3.13 -4.15 -17.57
CA VAL A 55 2.68 -5.54 -17.63
C VAL A 55 3.88 -6.43 -17.89
N TRP A 56 4.06 -7.45 -17.06
CA TRP A 56 5.07 -8.48 -17.19
C TRP A 56 4.41 -9.82 -17.45
N ASP A 57 4.79 -10.49 -18.55
CA ASP A 57 4.28 -11.82 -18.93
C ASP A 57 5.31 -12.95 -18.69
N GLY A 58 6.50 -12.62 -18.18
CA GLY A 58 7.60 -13.57 -18.00
C GLY A 58 8.73 -13.44 -19.03
N ASP A 59 8.42 -12.96 -20.23
CA ASP A 59 9.39 -12.78 -21.33
C ASP A 59 9.47 -11.33 -21.79
N TYR A 60 8.39 -10.57 -21.66
CA TYR A 60 8.22 -9.23 -22.17
C TYR A 60 7.68 -8.28 -21.11
N LEU A 61 8.28 -7.09 -21.07
CA LEU A 61 7.72 -5.94 -20.38
C LEU A 61 6.97 -5.06 -21.39
N TYR A 62 5.68 -4.91 -21.19
CA TYR A 62 4.83 -3.99 -21.96
C TYR A 62 4.52 -2.75 -21.15
N LEU A 63 4.64 -1.59 -21.78
CA LEU A 63 4.23 -0.31 -21.23
C LEU A 63 3.13 0.26 -22.11
N TYR A 64 1.95 0.43 -21.53
CA TYR A 64 0.81 1.08 -22.17
C TYR A 64 0.60 2.46 -21.57
N ASP A 65 0.13 3.41 -22.37
CA ASP A 65 -0.42 4.65 -21.82
C ASP A 65 -1.81 4.40 -21.19
N LEU A 66 -2.35 5.42 -20.52
CA LEU A 66 -3.69 5.32 -19.91
C LEU A 66 -4.83 5.22 -20.94
N LYS A 67 -4.56 5.40 -22.24
CA LYS A 67 -5.52 5.19 -23.34
C LYS A 67 -5.40 3.79 -23.96
N GLY A 68 -4.44 2.97 -23.50
CA GLY A 68 -4.19 1.61 -23.97
C GLY A 68 -3.29 1.56 -25.21
N GLN A 69 -2.67 2.66 -25.62
CA GLN A 69 -1.66 2.63 -26.67
C GLN A 69 -0.38 2.01 -26.13
N LEU A 70 0.20 1.04 -26.86
CA LEU A 70 1.50 0.47 -26.53
C LEU A 70 2.56 1.56 -26.76
N LEU A 71 3.23 1.96 -25.69
CA LEU A 71 4.35 2.89 -25.72
C LEU A 71 5.65 2.15 -26.04
N GLN A 72 5.87 1.02 -25.36
CA GLN A 72 7.09 0.25 -25.47
C GLN A 72 6.83 -1.22 -25.18
N LYS A 73 7.53 -2.09 -25.91
CA LYS A 73 7.65 -3.52 -25.62
C LYS A 73 9.13 -3.85 -25.51
N VAL A 74 9.56 -4.35 -24.36
CA VAL A 74 10.95 -4.73 -24.11
C VAL A 74 11.03 -6.25 -24.09
N ASP A 75 11.84 -6.81 -24.99
CA ASP A 75 12.16 -8.24 -25.00
C ASP A 75 13.21 -8.54 -23.93
N ARG A 76 12.85 -9.44 -23.02
CA ARG A 76 13.69 -10.01 -21.95
C ARG A 76 13.59 -11.54 -21.96
N SER A 77 13.15 -12.11 -23.09
CA SER A 77 13.05 -13.55 -23.24
C SER A 77 14.43 -14.17 -23.02
N ARG A 78 14.45 -15.34 -22.39
CA ARG A 78 15.67 -16.11 -22.04
C ARG A 78 16.52 -15.53 -20.91
N GLU A 79 16.12 -14.43 -20.28
CA GLU A 79 16.87 -13.85 -19.15
C GLU A 79 16.45 -14.40 -17.79
N ASN A 80 15.35 -15.17 -17.73
CA ASN A 80 14.79 -15.77 -16.51
C ASN A 80 14.65 -14.74 -15.36
N LEU A 81 13.99 -13.62 -15.68
CA LEU A 81 13.81 -12.50 -14.76
C LEU A 81 12.52 -12.67 -13.96
N LYS A 82 12.54 -12.20 -12.72
CA LYS A 82 11.36 -11.95 -11.90
C LYS A 82 11.11 -10.45 -11.87
N ALA A 83 9.89 -10.03 -12.18
CA ALA A 83 9.49 -8.63 -12.07
C ALA A 83 8.89 -8.34 -10.70
N GLN A 84 9.14 -7.12 -10.20
CA GLN A 84 8.31 -6.45 -9.21
C GLN A 84 8.04 -5.04 -9.74
N ILE A 85 6.77 -4.70 -9.93
CA ILE A 85 6.37 -3.38 -10.41
C ILE A 85 6.01 -2.53 -9.18
N ALA A 86 6.60 -1.35 -9.06
CA ALA A 86 6.26 -0.41 -7.99
C ALA A 86 5.61 0.87 -8.57
N GLN A 87 5.58 1.94 -7.79
CA GLN A 87 4.86 3.16 -8.16
C GLN A 87 5.65 3.97 -9.20
N SER A 88 6.96 4.08 -9.00
CA SER A 88 7.85 4.88 -9.85
C SER A 88 8.81 4.07 -10.72
N HIS A 89 9.23 2.89 -10.27
CA HIS A 89 10.17 2.04 -11.00
C HIS A 89 9.62 0.64 -11.25
N ILE A 90 10.30 -0.05 -12.16
CA ILE A 90 10.12 -1.48 -12.44
C ILE A 90 11.43 -2.17 -12.07
N TYR A 91 11.32 -3.27 -11.33
CA TYR A 91 12.45 -4.03 -10.83
C TYR A 91 12.51 -5.37 -11.55
N LEU A 92 13.58 -5.63 -12.29
CA LEU A 92 13.82 -6.93 -12.92
C LEU A 92 14.99 -7.63 -12.23
N TYR A 93 14.69 -8.71 -11.52
CA TYR A 93 15.67 -9.49 -10.78
C TYR A 93 16.05 -10.76 -11.52
N ARG A 94 17.35 -10.99 -11.71
CA ARG A 94 17.90 -12.23 -12.21
C ARG A 94 18.47 -13.05 -11.04
N PRO A 95 17.85 -14.19 -10.65
CA PRO A 95 18.30 -14.95 -9.50
C PRO A 95 19.71 -15.55 -9.64
N GLY A 96 20.11 -15.94 -10.86
CA GLY A 96 21.37 -16.68 -11.08
C GLY A 96 22.64 -15.88 -10.75
N ASP A 97 22.68 -14.59 -11.08
CA ASP A 97 23.79 -13.68 -10.81
C ASP A 97 23.45 -12.63 -9.73
N LYS A 98 22.27 -12.73 -9.12
CA LYS A 98 21.74 -11.81 -8.10
C LYS A 98 21.73 -10.35 -8.56
N MET A 99 21.50 -10.13 -9.86
CA MET A 99 21.46 -8.82 -10.47
C MET A 99 20.03 -8.24 -10.40
N LEU A 100 19.89 -7.04 -9.85
CA LEU A 100 18.67 -6.25 -9.87
C LEU A 100 18.82 -5.07 -10.83
N GLU A 101 18.09 -5.12 -11.94
CA GLU A 101 17.94 -4.01 -12.87
C GLU A 101 16.78 -3.12 -12.40
N ILE A 102 17.02 -1.80 -12.29
CA ILE A 102 16.01 -0.81 -11.93
C ILE A 102 15.73 0.04 -13.18
N LEU A 103 14.49 -0.01 -13.64
CA LEU A 103 14.02 0.68 -14.83
C LEU A 103 13.12 1.83 -14.41
N ASP A 104 13.20 2.93 -15.16
CA ASP A 104 12.26 4.04 -15.05
C ASP A 104 10.86 3.63 -15.54
N LYS A 105 9.88 4.52 -15.36
CA LYS A 105 8.51 4.36 -15.88
C LYS A 105 8.38 4.19 -17.40
N ASN A 106 9.46 4.44 -18.15
CA ASN A 106 9.51 4.24 -19.60
C ASN A 106 10.23 2.93 -19.97
N GLY A 107 10.61 2.10 -19.00
CA GLY A 107 11.29 0.83 -19.25
C GLY A 107 12.74 1.00 -19.69
N LYS A 108 13.36 2.15 -19.36
CA LYS A 108 14.79 2.38 -19.57
C LYS A 108 15.54 2.10 -18.29
N THR A 109 16.65 1.36 -18.39
CA THR A 109 17.56 1.10 -17.27
C THR A 109 18.11 2.40 -16.70
N GLU A 110 17.85 2.67 -15.43
CA GLU A 110 18.47 3.76 -14.69
C GLU A 110 19.73 3.28 -13.96
N THR A 111 19.65 2.12 -13.32
CA THR A 111 20.74 1.54 -12.56
C THR A 111 20.65 0.02 -12.49
N ILE A 112 21.79 -0.60 -12.18
CA ILE A 112 21.92 -2.03 -11.93
C ILE A 112 22.64 -2.18 -10.60
N VAL A 113 22.09 -3.04 -9.74
CA VAL A 113 22.62 -3.34 -8.41
C VAL A 113 22.89 -4.83 -8.34
N ASN A 114 24.10 -5.22 -7.91
CA ASN A 114 24.41 -6.61 -7.60
C ASN A 114 24.14 -6.86 -6.11
N LEU A 115 23.27 -7.81 -5.83
CA LEU A 115 22.90 -8.20 -4.47
C LEU A 115 23.82 -9.32 -3.97
N LYS A 116 24.02 -9.37 -2.65
CA LYS A 116 24.81 -10.43 -2.00
C LYS A 116 23.91 -11.64 -1.70
N GLU A 117 22.70 -11.38 -1.25
CA GLU A 117 21.66 -12.35 -0.91
C GLU A 117 20.53 -12.35 -1.95
N ASP A 118 19.61 -13.32 -1.86
CA ASP A 118 18.51 -13.41 -2.80
C ASP A 118 17.44 -12.35 -2.53
N LEU A 119 16.94 -11.72 -3.60
CA LEU A 119 15.86 -10.75 -3.48
C LEU A 119 14.58 -11.44 -3.00
N PHE A 120 14.03 -10.93 -1.90
CA PHE A 120 12.72 -11.33 -1.40
C PHE A 120 11.64 -10.35 -1.86
N GLN A 121 11.79 -9.06 -1.58
CA GLN A 121 10.86 -8.02 -2.01
C GLN A 121 11.53 -6.66 -2.18
N VAL A 122 10.90 -5.80 -2.99
CA VAL A 122 11.25 -4.38 -3.13
C VAL A 122 10.06 -3.53 -2.70
N LYS A 123 10.34 -2.48 -1.93
CA LYS A 123 9.34 -1.48 -1.51
C LYS A 123 9.85 -0.09 -1.85
N GLU A 124 8.96 0.76 -2.33
CA GLU A 124 9.22 2.20 -2.50
C GLU A 124 8.53 2.96 -1.37
N GLU A 125 9.29 3.73 -0.59
CA GLU A 125 8.78 4.60 0.48
C GLU A 125 9.50 5.94 0.46
N ASP A 126 8.76 7.05 0.54
CA ASP A 126 9.30 8.42 0.57
C ASP A 126 10.36 8.72 -0.51
N GLY A 127 10.17 8.16 -1.71
CA GLY A 127 11.07 8.32 -2.86
C GLY A 127 12.38 7.51 -2.74
N GLN A 128 12.46 6.59 -1.78
CA GLN A 128 13.56 5.65 -1.61
C GLN A 128 13.16 4.26 -2.05
N THR A 129 14.12 3.49 -2.54
CA THR A 129 13.97 2.06 -2.82
C THR A 129 14.60 1.26 -1.70
N ILE A 130 13.76 0.48 -1.01
CA ILE A 130 14.16 -0.47 0.02
C ILE A 130 14.17 -1.86 -0.61
N ILE A 131 15.29 -2.55 -0.50
CA ILE A 131 15.46 -3.92 -0.93
C ILE A 131 15.49 -4.80 0.32
N HIS A 132 14.60 -5.79 0.37
CA HIS A 132 14.62 -6.85 1.38
C HIS A 132 15.18 -8.10 0.73
N CYS A 133 16.33 -8.57 1.23
CA CYS A 133 16.93 -9.82 0.81
C CYS A 133 16.89 -10.87 1.92
N LYS A 134 16.90 -12.13 1.50
CA LYS A 134 16.91 -13.30 2.36
C LYS A 134 18.06 -14.23 2.00
N ALA A 135 18.75 -14.72 3.03
CA ALA A 135 19.71 -15.81 2.97
C ALA A 135 19.24 -16.96 3.87
N ASP A 136 19.99 -18.06 3.88
CA ASP A 136 19.63 -19.26 4.65
C ASP A 136 19.50 -19.01 6.16
N ASN A 137 20.27 -18.05 6.70
CA ASN A 137 20.39 -17.82 8.13
C ASN A 137 20.14 -16.38 8.57
N HIS A 138 19.84 -15.46 7.65
CA HIS A 138 19.56 -14.07 7.99
C HIS A 138 18.71 -13.38 6.92
N GLU A 139 18.05 -12.31 7.32
CA GLU A 139 17.35 -11.37 6.46
C GLU A 139 17.96 -9.97 6.64
N VAL A 140 17.98 -9.21 5.55
CA VAL A 140 18.66 -7.93 5.49
C VAL A 140 17.85 -6.92 4.67
N LEU A 141 17.82 -5.69 5.16
CA LEU A 141 17.25 -4.56 4.46
C LEU A 141 18.38 -3.64 3.97
N TYR A 142 18.23 -3.19 2.73
CA TYR A 142 19.13 -2.24 2.07
C TYR A 142 18.37 -1.03 1.54
N LEU A 143 19.01 0.14 1.59
CA LEU A 143 18.63 1.31 0.78
C LEU A 143 19.46 1.35 -0.49
N VAL A 144 18.81 1.58 -1.63
CA VAL A 144 19.52 1.83 -2.89
C VAL A 144 20.13 3.24 -2.87
N LYS A 145 21.41 3.34 -3.22
CA LYS A 145 22.19 4.58 -3.35
C LYS A 145 22.88 4.60 -4.72
N GLY A 146 22.14 4.97 -5.76
CA GLY A 146 22.64 4.96 -7.13
C GLY A 146 22.93 3.55 -7.62
N LYS A 147 24.22 3.19 -7.76
CA LYS A 147 24.66 1.85 -8.21
C LYS A 147 25.03 0.91 -7.07
N THR A 148 24.96 1.36 -5.83
CA THR A 148 25.31 0.57 -4.65
C THR A 148 24.12 0.48 -3.71
N THR A 149 24.24 -0.40 -2.72
CA THR A 149 23.29 -0.52 -1.62
C THR A 149 23.96 -0.16 -0.31
N GLU A 150 23.16 0.37 0.61
CA GLU A 150 23.55 0.68 1.98
C GLU A 150 22.70 -0.16 2.93
N GLN A 151 23.34 -0.98 3.76
CA GLN A 151 22.65 -1.82 4.74
C GLN A 151 22.02 -0.95 5.84
N ILE A 152 20.74 -1.17 6.12
CA ILE A 152 20.02 -0.46 7.19
C ILE A 152 19.71 -1.35 8.39
N PHE A 153 19.42 -2.63 8.15
CA PHE A 153 19.04 -3.56 9.20
C PHE A 153 19.39 -4.98 8.78
N GLN A 154 19.84 -5.80 9.73
CA GLN A 154 20.08 -7.23 9.52
C GLN A 154 19.68 -7.98 10.77
N THR A 155 19.11 -9.17 10.58
CA THR A 155 18.74 -10.06 11.66
C THR A 155 18.87 -11.51 11.25
N ASP A 156 19.16 -12.38 12.21
CA ASP A 156 19.13 -13.84 12.02
C ASP A 156 17.70 -14.41 12.14
N ASN A 157 16.70 -13.54 12.35
CA ASN A 157 15.28 -13.87 12.44
C ASN A 157 14.54 -13.51 11.13
N PHE A 158 13.21 -13.65 11.12
CA PHE A 158 12.38 -13.29 9.96
C PHE A 158 11.85 -11.86 10.09
N ILE A 159 12.09 -11.00 9.11
CA ILE A 159 11.50 -9.67 9.03
C ILE A 159 10.03 -9.82 8.61
N LEU A 160 9.12 -9.39 9.49
CA LEU A 160 7.68 -9.43 9.22
C LEU A 160 7.20 -8.16 8.50
N GLN A 161 7.59 -6.99 9.01
CA GLN A 161 7.13 -5.69 8.53
C GLN A 161 8.24 -4.65 8.72
N PHE A 162 8.27 -3.64 7.86
CA PHE A 162 9.16 -2.49 8.00
C PHE A 162 8.52 -1.21 7.44
N ASP A 163 8.95 -0.09 7.99
CA ASP A 163 8.64 1.27 7.57
C ASP A 163 9.93 2.10 7.67
N VAL A 164 10.46 2.56 6.54
CA VAL A 164 11.80 3.11 6.41
C VAL A 164 11.75 4.49 5.75
N HIS A 165 12.04 5.54 6.52
CA HIS A 165 12.20 6.91 5.98
C HIS A 165 13.67 7.21 5.65
N SER A 166 14.62 6.64 6.40
CA SER A 166 16.05 6.73 6.12
C SER A 166 16.82 5.66 6.91
N LYS A 167 18.14 5.62 6.74
CA LYS A 167 19.03 4.76 7.55
C LYS A 167 18.98 5.07 9.05
N ASP A 168 18.71 6.31 9.43
CA ASP A 168 18.66 6.75 10.82
C ASP A 168 17.23 6.96 11.34
N ASP A 169 16.23 6.67 10.50
CA ASP A 169 14.81 6.85 10.82
C ASP A 169 13.99 5.72 10.19
N PHE A 170 13.80 4.64 10.96
CA PHE A 170 13.06 3.45 10.50
C PHE A 170 12.50 2.63 11.66
N ALA A 171 11.57 1.74 11.34
CA ALA A 171 11.12 0.69 12.24
C ALA A 171 11.06 -0.66 11.50
N VAL A 172 11.44 -1.73 12.19
CA VAL A 172 11.37 -3.11 11.68
C VAL A 172 10.76 -3.99 12.76
N SER A 173 9.81 -4.85 12.40
CA SER A 173 9.35 -5.93 13.26
C SER A 173 9.86 -7.27 12.75
N GLU A 174 10.46 -8.07 13.63
CA GLU A 174 10.91 -9.43 13.33
C GLU A 174 10.13 -10.47 14.14
N LEU A 175 10.03 -11.69 13.60
CA LEU A 175 9.58 -12.88 14.32
C LEU A 175 10.80 -13.68 14.78
N SER A 176 10.99 -13.77 16.09
CA SER A 176 12.01 -14.63 16.69
C SER A 176 11.36 -15.87 17.28
N THR A 177 11.88 -17.05 16.93
CA THR A 177 11.41 -18.35 17.42
C THR A 177 12.46 -19.03 18.28
N SER A 178 12.06 -19.61 19.41
CA SER A 178 12.92 -20.40 20.29
C SER A 178 12.17 -21.59 20.89
N ALA A 179 12.87 -22.41 21.67
CA ALA A 179 12.24 -23.50 22.41
C ALA A 179 11.14 -23.04 23.39
N SER A 180 11.17 -21.76 23.80
CA SER A 180 10.16 -21.17 24.70
C SER A 180 8.97 -20.55 23.96
N GLY A 181 8.86 -20.73 22.64
CA GLY A 181 7.79 -20.17 21.81
C GLY A 181 8.29 -19.13 20.81
N TYR A 182 7.43 -18.19 20.42
CA TYR A 182 7.75 -17.13 19.47
C TYR A 182 7.47 -15.76 20.07
N LYS A 183 8.10 -14.74 19.49
CA LYS A 183 7.81 -13.34 19.82
C LYS A 183 8.00 -12.46 18.60
N THR A 184 7.21 -11.40 18.55
CA THR A 184 7.50 -10.26 17.70
C THR A 184 8.41 -9.32 18.43
N ARG A 185 9.42 -8.81 17.75
CA ARG A 185 10.30 -7.76 18.26
C ARG A 185 10.31 -6.60 17.32
N VAL A 186 10.05 -5.41 17.85
CA VAL A 186 10.12 -4.16 17.10
C VAL A 186 11.42 -3.44 17.44
N TYR A 187 12.19 -3.13 16.41
CA TYR A 187 13.29 -2.18 16.45
C TYR A 187 12.80 -0.84 15.93
N ARG A 188 13.07 0.23 16.67
CA ARG A 188 12.76 1.60 16.27
C ARG A 188 14.04 2.43 16.31
N LYS A 189 14.36 3.08 15.19
CA LYS A 189 15.52 3.95 15.04
C LYS A 189 15.04 5.38 14.81
N ASP A 190 15.49 6.29 15.66
CA ASP A 190 15.37 7.76 15.51
C ASP A 190 16.74 8.43 15.63
N SER A 191 17.61 7.88 16.49
CA SER A 191 19.00 8.27 16.72
C SER A 191 19.77 7.14 17.39
N ALA A 192 19.24 6.66 18.51
CA ALA A 192 19.54 5.35 19.09
C ALA A 192 18.54 4.30 18.58
N MET A 193 18.92 3.03 18.69
CA MET A 193 18.05 1.90 18.39
C MET A 193 17.33 1.46 19.66
N ASP A 194 16.02 1.65 19.70
CA ASP A 194 15.16 1.10 20.73
C ASP A 194 14.61 -0.26 20.31
N LYS A 195 14.23 -1.07 21.30
CA LYS A 195 13.80 -2.45 21.11
C LYS A 195 12.65 -2.79 22.05
N PHE A 196 11.59 -3.37 21.49
CA PHE A 196 10.37 -3.74 22.22
C PHE A 196 10.00 -5.19 21.86
N ASP A 197 9.87 -6.05 22.87
CA ASP A 197 9.53 -7.47 22.70
C ASP A 197 8.05 -7.71 23.05
N PHE A 198 7.34 -8.43 22.18
CA PHE A 198 5.94 -8.83 22.32
C PHE A 198 5.86 -10.37 22.27
N PRO A 199 5.89 -11.04 23.44
CA PRO A 199 5.86 -12.50 23.52
C PRO A 199 4.52 -13.08 23.04
N SER A 200 4.55 -14.20 22.32
CA SER A 200 3.35 -14.91 21.84
C SER A 200 2.42 -14.06 20.96
N GLU A 201 3.01 -13.13 20.22
CA GLU A 201 2.37 -12.25 19.25
C GLU A 201 3.12 -12.31 17.91
N VAL A 202 2.39 -12.25 16.80
CA VAL A 202 2.94 -12.15 15.43
C VAL A 202 2.57 -10.78 14.86
N GLY A 203 3.58 -10.00 14.46
CA GLY A 203 3.40 -8.69 13.84
C GLY A 203 2.80 -8.79 12.44
N MET A 204 1.68 -8.10 12.24
CA MET A 204 0.92 -8.10 10.98
C MET A 204 0.92 -6.73 10.29
N GLY A 205 1.27 -5.66 11.00
CA GLY A 205 1.42 -4.33 10.40
C GLY A 205 2.29 -3.44 11.28
N LEU A 206 3.06 -2.56 10.65
CA LEU A 206 3.95 -1.63 11.33
C LEU A 206 3.85 -0.25 10.66
N TYR A 207 3.83 0.79 11.47
CA TYR A 207 3.91 2.16 11.00
C TYR A 207 4.79 2.99 11.92
N LYS A 208 5.66 3.80 11.31
CA LYS A 208 6.48 4.77 12.00
C LYS A 208 5.99 6.18 11.68
N GLY A 209 5.49 6.84 12.71
CA GLY A 209 5.29 8.28 12.70
C GLY A 209 6.48 9.00 13.32
N LYS A 210 6.46 10.34 13.29
CA LYS A 210 7.53 11.20 13.82
C LYS A 210 7.86 11.00 15.30
N LYS A 211 6.89 10.55 16.11
CA LYS A 211 7.05 10.38 17.57
C LYS A 211 6.44 9.08 18.09
N VAL A 212 5.73 8.36 17.23
CA VAL A 212 4.91 7.22 17.61
C VAL A 212 5.15 6.11 16.61
N THR A 213 5.27 4.90 17.10
CA THR A 213 5.26 3.70 16.27
C THR A 213 4.01 2.90 16.62
N TYR A 214 3.24 2.52 15.62
CA TYR A 214 2.13 1.60 15.79
C TYR A 214 2.55 0.22 15.29
N LEU A 215 2.19 -0.80 16.06
CA LEU A 215 2.31 -2.21 15.68
C LEU A 215 0.93 -2.82 15.78
N MET A 216 0.49 -3.50 14.74
CA MET A 216 -0.63 -4.42 14.82
C MET A 216 -0.09 -5.84 14.89
N THR A 217 -0.51 -6.60 15.88
CA THR A 217 -0.28 -8.04 15.98
C THR A 217 -1.57 -8.80 15.65
N GLU A 218 -1.52 -10.13 15.68
CA GLU A 218 -2.70 -10.98 15.55
C GLU A 218 -3.81 -10.72 16.60
N LYS A 219 -3.45 -10.19 17.78
CA LYS A 219 -4.38 -9.98 18.90
C LYS A 219 -4.44 -8.55 19.41
N GLN A 220 -3.44 -7.72 19.12
CA GLN A 220 -3.31 -6.41 19.74
C GLN A 220 -3.01 -5.31 18.74
N LEU A 221 -3.62 -4.14 18.95
CA LEU A 221 -3.14 -2.89 18.39
C LEU A 221 -2.31 -2.19 19.46
N VAL A 222 -1.04 -1.94 19.13
CA VAL A 222 -0.03 -1.41 20.02
C VAL A 222 0.41 -0.03 19.55
N LYS A 223 0.60 0.87 20.51
CA LYS A 223 1.19 2.19 20.34
C LYS A 223 2.42 2.30 21.22
N ILE A 224 3.55 2.64 20.61
CA ILE A 224 4.83 2.89 21.26
C ILE A 224 5.11 4.38 21.14
N TYR A 225 5.13 5.10 22.26
CA TYR A 225 5.49 6.51 22.34
C TYR A 225 6.64 6.69 23.31
N LYS A 226 7.82 7.04 22.80
CA LYS A 226 9.09 6.94 23.55
C LYS A 226 9.28 5.51 24.08
N ASP A 227 9.41 5.35 25.38
CA ASP A 227 9.54 4.09 26.14
C ASP A 227 8.19 3.53 26.62
N GLN A 228 7.10 4.29 26.47
CA GLN A 228 5.78 3.87 26.90
C GLN A 228 5.09 3.04 25.82
N VAL A 229 4.61 1.86 26.22
CA VAL A 229 3.82 0.95 25.39
C VAL A 229 2.39 0.93 25.92
N THR A 230 1.43 1.23 25.05
CA THR A 230 0.00 1.10 25.32
C THR A 230 -0.61 0.19 24.26
N HIS A 231 -1.59 -0.63 24.63
CA HIS A 231 -2.23 -1.56 23.70
C HIS A 231 -3.72 -1.71 24.01
N VAL A 232 -4.45 -2.20 23.00
CA VAL A 232 -5.82 -2.67 23.12
C VAL A 232 -5.94 -3.99 22.39
N ASP A 233 -6.79 -4.89 22.90
CA ASP A 233 -7.10 -6.13 22.21
C ASP A 233 -7.96 -5.83 20.98
N ILE A 234 -7.68 -6.53 19.89
CA ILE A 234 -8.37 -6.39 18.62
C ILE A 234 -8.85 -7.77 18.14
N PRO A 235 -9.92 -7.81 17.33
CA PRO A 235 -10.28 -9.01 16.60
C PRO A 235 -9.20 -9.38 15.58
N LEU A 236 -9.22 -10.65 15.14
CA LEU A 236 -8.28 -11.16 14.13
C LEU A 236 -8.39 -10.35 12.83
N ALA A 237 -7.40 -9.50 12.59
CA ALA A 237 -7.36 -8.59 11.47
C ALA A 237 -6.95 -9.30 10.17
N SER A 238 -7.59 -8.91 9.06
CA SER A 238 -7.17 -9.27 7.70
C SER A 238 -6.46 -8.12 6.98
N GLY A 239 -6.48 -6.90 7.54
CA GLY A 239 -5.77 -5.76 6.98
C GLY A 239 -5.73 -4.56 7.93
N VAL A 240 -4.78 -3.66 7.71
CA VAL A 240 -4.61 -2.46 8.52
C VAL A 240 -4.15 -1.29 7.68
N VAL A 241 -4.70 -0.12 8.00
CA VAL A 241 -4.24 1.16 7.46
C VAL A 241 -3.90 2.08 8.63
N PHE A 242 -2.64 2.47 8.70
CA PHE A 242 -2.17 3.44 9.68
C PHE A 242 -2.20 4.86 9.09
N ARG A 243 -2.75 5.80 9.86
CA ARG A 243 -2.62 7.23 9.64
C ARG A 243 -2.09 7.86 10.93
N GLU A 244 -1.48 9.04 10.83
CA GLU A 244 -0.84 9.69 11.99
C GLU A 244 -1.81 9.89 13.19
N LYS A 245 -3.11 10.06 12.91
CA LYS A 245 -4.14 10.34 13.94
C LYS A 245 -5.12 9.19 14.18
N GLU A 246 -5.15 8.19 13.31
CA GLU A 246 -6.16 7.13 13.30
C GLU A 246 -5.60 5.84 12.72
N VAL A 247 -6.09 4.70 13.20
CA VAL A 247 -5.76 3.38 12.69
C VAL A 247 -7.05 2.69 12.31
N HIS A 248 -7.11 2.16 11.10
CA HIS A 248 -8.26 1.40 10.64
C HIS A 248 -7.87 -0.06 10.49
N ILE A 249 -8.67 -0.95 11.06
CA ILE A 249 -8.45 -2.39 11.01
C ILE A 249 -9.63 -3.03 10.29
N LEU A 250 -9.34 -3.81 9.26
CA LEU A 250 -10.30 -4.68 8.58
C LEU A 250 -10.29 -6.05 9.26
N HIS A 251 -11.45 -6.53 9.69
CA HIS A 251 -11.65 -7.89 10.20
C HIS A 251 -13.07 -8.35 9.86
N SER A 252 -13.25 -9.59 9.39
CA SER A 252 -14.57 -10.19 9.13
C SER A 252 -15.55 -9.30 8.34
N GLY A 253 -15.05 -8.54 7.34
CA GLY A 253 -15.86 -7.60 6.57
C GLY A 253 -16.28 -6.33 7.33
N ILE A 254 -15.62 -6.00 8.45
CA ILE A 254 -15.87 -4.82 9.28
C ILE A 254 -14.60 -3.99 9.36
N ILE A 255 -14.70 -2.70 9.08
CA ILE A 255 -13.64 -1.73 9.35
C ILE A 255 -13.90 -1.12 10.72
N THR A 256 -12.99 -1.33 11.66
CA THR A 256 -13.00 -0.67 12.97
C THR A 256 -11.95 0.42 13.01
N SER A 257 -12.35 1.61 13.43
CA SER A 257 -11.45 2.79 13.48
C SER A 257 -11.06 3.09 14.92
N TYR A 258 -9.77 3.32 15.15
CA TYR A 258 -9.19 3.70 16.43
C TYR A 258 -8.53 5.06 16.31
N ASN A 259 -8.62 5.91 17.34
CA ASN A 259 -7.87 7.16 17.36
C ASN A 259 -6.41 6.96 17.80
N LYS A 260 -5.62 8.04 17.81
CA LYS A 260 -4.24 8.08 18.33
C LYS A 260 -4.05 7.61 19.79
N ASN A 261 -5.13 7.46 20.57
CA ASN A 261 -5.10 6.95 21.94
C ASN A 261 -5.55 5.49 22.01
N LEU A 262 -5.74 4.83 20.86
CA LEU A 262 -6.28 3.47 20.74
C LEU A 262 -7.74 3.31 21.21
N GLU A 263 -8.51 4.40 21.25
CA GLU A 263 -9.94 4.35 21.54
C GLU A 263 -10.72 4.07 20.25
N GLU A 264 -11.61 3.06 20.27
CA GLU A 264 -12.55 2.79 19.17
C GLU A 264 -13.44 4.03 18.91
N LYS A 265 -13.53 4.44 17.64
CA LYS A 265 -14.36 5.57 17.18
C LYS A 265 -15.60 5.14 16.42
N GLY A 266 -15.57 3.97 15.81
CA GLY A 266 -16.71 3.44 15.10
C GLY A 266 -16.38 2.23 14.24
N LYS A 267 -17.45 1.62 13.73
CA LYS A 267 -17.42 0.45 12.87
C LYS A 267 -18.17 0.72 11.58
N HIS A 268 -17.65 0.22 10.47
CA HIS A 268 -18.30 0.25 9.17
C HIS A 268 -18.32 -1.17 8.59
N ILE A 269 -19.52 -1.68 8.26
CA ILE A 269 -19.69 -3.02 7.71
C ILE A 269 -19.58 -2.93 6.20
N LEU A 270 -18.67 -3.70 5.62
CA LEU A 270 -18.49 -3.82 4.19
C LEU A 270 -19.52 -4.75 3.58
N SER A 271 -19.99 -4.38 2.39
CA SER A 271 -20.83 -5.23 1.55
C SER A 271 -20.02 -6.16 0.64
N MET A 272 -18.73 -6.39 0.95
CA MET A 272 -17.83 -7.21 0.17
C MET A 272 -16.87 -8.00 1.07
N ASN A 273 -16.38 -9.14 0.58
CA ASN A 273 -15.34 -9.92 1.26
C ASN A 273 -13.95 -9.43 0.84
N ALA A 274 -13.52 -8.32 1.44
CA ALA A 274 -12.27 -7.65 1.10
C ALA A 274 -11.03 -8.54 1.35
N LYS A 275 -10.17 -8.63 0.33
CA LYS A 275 -8.84 -9.27 0.39
C LYS A 275 -7.74 -8.27 0.73
N ASP A 276 -7.76 -7.10 0.10
CA ASP A 276 -6.82 -6.02 0.42
C ASP A 276 -7.56 -4.81 0.99
N PHE A 277 -6.86 -4.06 1.82
CA PHE A 277 -7.35 -2.85 2.48
C PHE A 277 -6.22 -1.84 2.61
N PHE A 278 -6.39 -0.66 2.02
CA PHE A 278 -5.31 0.31 1.88
C PHE A 278 -5.82 1.76 1.84
N ASP A 279 -4.91 2.69 2.14
CA ASP A 279 -5.13 4.13 1.90
C ASP A 279 -4.72 4.48 0.47
N ASN A 280 -5.50 5.33 -0.17
CA ASN A 280 -5.09 5.97 -1.40
C ASN A 280 -5.56 7.43 -1.40
N GLN A 281 -4.58 8.32 -1.22
CA GLN A 281 -4.78 9.78 -1.13
C GLN A 281 -5.75 10.20 -0.03
N GLY A 282 -5.69 9.55 1.13
CA GLY A 282 -6.52 9.87 2.29
C GLY A 282 -7.93 9.30 2.23
N SER A 283 -8.27 8.50 1.21
CA SER A 283 -9.50 7.71 1.17
C SER A 283 -9.18 6.24 1.36
N LEU A 284 -10.01 5.52 2.13
CA LEU A 284 -9.84 4.08 2.35
C LEU A 284 -10.51 3.29 1.24
N TYR A 285 -9.79 2.28 0.76
CA TYR A 285 -10.26 1.37 -0.28
C TYR A 285 -10.08 -0.08 0.16
N ALA A 286 -10.89 -0.93 -0.45
CA ALA A 286 -10.78 -2.36 -0.34
C ALA A 286 -11.00 -3.00 -1.70
N THR A 287 -10.29 -4.09 -1.97
CA THR A 287 -10.42 -4.88 -3.18
C THR A 287 -10.76 -6.31 -2.81
N ALA A 288 -11.57 -6.95 -3.65
CA ALA A 288 -11.83 -8.38 -3.64
C ALA A 288 -11.78 -8.88 -5.08
N GLU A 289 -11.86 -10.20 -5.29
CA GLU A 289 -11.84 -10.85 -6.61
C GLU A 289 -12.85 -10.20 -7.57
N GLY A 290 -12.37 -9.28 -8.42
CA GLY A 290 -13.21 -8.58 -9.36
C GLY A 290 -14.10 -7.48 -8.79
N GLU A 291 -13.88 -7.01 -7.55
CA GLU A 291 -14.64 -5.93 -6.95
C GLU A 291 -13.73 -4.89 -6.28
N VAL A 292 -14.15 -3.63 -6.32
CA VAL A 292 -13.52 -2.54 -5.57
C VAL A 292 -14.57 -1.77 -4.78
N ALA A 293 -14.22 -1.42 -3.55
CA ALA A 293 -14.93 -0.44 -2.75
C ALA A 293 -14.00 0.69 -2.33
N GLY A 294 -14.56 1.90 -2.22
CA GLY A 294 -13.79 3.09 -1.89
C GLY A 294 -14.57 4.08 -1.06
N ASN A 295 -13.84 5.03 -0.47
CA ASN A 295 -14.33 5.99 0.51
C ASN A 295 -14.96 5.30 1.73
N LEU A 296 -14.39 4.18 2.17
CA LEU A 296 -15.02 3.23 3.11
C LEU A 296 -15.33 3.78 4.52
N THR A 297 -14.82 4.97 4.85
CA THR A 297 -15.11 5.66 6.12
C THR A 297 -15.89 6.95 5.95
N ASP A 298 -16.31 7.26 4.72
CA ASP A 298 -17.00 8.51 4.39
C ASP A 298 -18.49 8.26 4.10
N LYS A 299 -19.25 9.34 3.94
CA LYS A 299 -20.68 9.26 3.55
C LYS A 299 -20.91 8.83 2.10
N THR A 300 -19.84 8.72 1.32
CA THR A 300 -19.86 8.49 -0.14
C THR A 300 -19.19 7.17 -0.52
N VAL A 301 -19.39 6.15 0.31
CA VAL A 301 -18.94 4.77 0.03
C VAL A 301 -19.53 4.30 -1.30
N PHE A 302 -18.72 3.66 -2.12
CA PHE A 302 -19.17 2.99 -3.33
C PHE A 302 -18.63 1.56 -3.40
N TYR A 303 -19.36 0.71 -4.13
CA TYR A 303 -18.98 -0.66 -4.46
C TYR A 303 -19.14 -0.85 -5.97
N LYS A 304 -18.12 -1.41 -6.63
CA LYS A 304 -18.12 -1.60 -8.09
C LYS A 304 -17.53 -2.95 -8.49
N PRO A 305 -18.27 -3.77 -9.26
CA PRO A 305 -17.69 -4.91 -9.94
C PRO A 305 -16.85 -4.44 -11.13
N LEU A 306 -15.68 -5.06 -11.29
CA LEU A 306 -14.71 -4.83 -12.37
C LEU A 306 -14.69 -6.00 -13.37
N GLY A 307 -15.16 -7.17 -12.97
CA GLY A 307 -15.18 -8.40 -13.75
C GLY A 307 -15.52 -9.60 -12.86
N LYS A 308 -15.74 -10.78 -13.44
CA LYS A 308 -15.83 -12.03 -12.66
C LYS A 308 -14.44 -12.65 -12.60
N GLU A 309 -14.08 -13.20 -11.44
CA GLU A 309 -12.90 -14.07 -11.25
C GLU A 309 -11.57 -13.42 -11.66
N LEU A 310 -11.34 -12.15 -11.32
CA LEU A 310 -10.04 -11.50 -11.56
C LEU A 310 -8.97 -12.05 -10.61
N ASP A 311 -7.82 -12.45 -11.15
CA ASP A 311 -6.68 -12.99 -10.38
C ASP A 311 -6.11 -11.93 -9.43
N SER A 312 -6.02 -10.69 -9.91
CA SER A 312 -5.48 -9.57 -9.14
C SER A 312 -6.15 -8.27 -9.53
N THR A 313 -6.29 -7.37 -8.55
CA THR A 313 -6.69 -5.97 -8.76
C THR A 313 -5.77 -5.08 -7.95
N GLN A 314 -5.08 -4.19 -8.65
CA GLN A 314 -4.12 -3.25 -8.09
C GLN A 314 -4.64 -1.83 -8.29
N VAL A 315 -4.51 -0.98 -7.28
CA VAL A 315 -4.95 0.42 -7.33
C VAL A 315 -3.77 1.33 -7.12
N TYR A 316 -3.60 2.29 -8.04
CA TYR A 316 -2.60 3.34 -7.92
C TYR A 316 -3.22 4.68 -8.29
N LYS A 317 -3.27 5.62 -7.33
CA LYS A 317 -4.02 6.87 -7.46
C LYS A 317 -5.46 6.58 -7.90
N ASP A 318 -5.96 7.25 -8.93
CA ASP A 318 -7.29 6.99 -9.46
C ASP A 318 -7.32 5.88 -10.52
N ILE A 319 -6.25 5.10 -10.73
CA ILE A 319 -6.22 4.04 -11.75
C ILE A 319 -6.31 2.68 -11.08
N LEU A 320 -7.16 1.81 -11.62
CA LEU A 320 -7.24 0.41 -11.23
C LEU A 320 -6.79 -0.45 -12.40
N VAL A 321 -5.91 -1.40 -12.10
CA VAL A 321 -5.42 -2.39 -13.06
C VAL A 321 -5.81 -3.75 -12.53
N SER A 322 -6.62 -4.47 -13.30
CA SER A 322 -7.03 -5.82 -12.97
C SER A 322 -6.67 -6.74 -14.12
N TYR A 323 -6.30 -7.98 -13.82
CA TYR A 323 -6.01 -8.96 -14.85
C TYR A 323 -6.45 -10.36 -14.44
N GLN A 324 -6.61 -11.20 -15.46
CA GLN A 324 -6.91 -12.62 -15.35
C GLN A 324 -6.32 -13.32 -16.58
N ASP A 325 -5.46 -14.32 -16.37
CA ASP A 325 -4.73 -14.98 -17.45
C ASP A 325 -4.03 -13.97 -18.39
N GLN A 326 -4.52 -13.86 -19.62
CA GLN A 326 -4.02 -12.97 -20.69
C GLN A 326 -4.80 -11.65 -20.77
N ASN A 327 -5.90 -11.51 -20.03
CA ASN A 327 -6.79 -10.36 -20.12
C ASN A 327 -6.42 -9.28 -19.10
N LEU A 328 -6.32 -8.05 -19.57
CA LEU A 328 -6.02 -6.85 -18.78
C LEU A 328 -7.17 -5.84 -18.90
N TRP A 329 -7.62 -5.35 -17.75
CA TRP A 329 -8.64 -4.29 -17.64
C TRP A 329 -8.06 -3.10 -16.90
N VAL A 330 -8.25 -1.91 -17.45
CA VAL A 330 -7.82 -0.67 -16.81
C VAL A 330 -9.00 0.26 -16.63
N HIS A 331 -9.23 0.65 -15.39
CA HIS A 331 -10.31 1.52 -14.97
C HIS A 331 -9.76 2.80 -14.36
N LYS A 332 -10.59 3.86 -14.34
CA LYS A 332 -10.34 5.09 -13.61
C LYS A 332 -11.44 5.38 -12.61
N LEU A 333 -11.06 5.76 -11.40
CA LEU A 333 -11.93 6.41 -10.42
C LEU A 333 -12.23 7.83 -10.88
N VAL A 334 -13.51 8.14 -11.04
CA VAL A 334 -13.99 9.45 -11.45
C VAL A 334 -15.06 9.93 -10.49
N ASN A 335 -15.06 11.22 -10.16
CA ASN A 335 -16.19 11.81 -9.45
C ASN A 335 -17.43 11.76 -10.34
N GLN A 336 -18.58 11.38 -9.75
CA GLN A 336 -19.88 11.47 -10.40
C GLN A 336 -20.34 12.92 -10.59
#